data_AF-A0A358KH49-F1
#
_entry.id   AF-A0A358KH49-F1
#
_cell.length_a   1.000
_cell.length_b   1.000
_cell.length_c   1.000
_cell.angle_alpha   90.00
_cell.angle_beta   90.00
_cell.angle_gamma   90.00
#
_symmetry.space_group_name_H-M   'P 1'
#
loop_
_entity.id
_entity.type
_entity.pdbx_description
1 polymer ?
#
loop_
_entity_poly.entity_id
_entity_poly.type
_entity_poly.pdbx_seq_one_letter_code
_entity_poly.pdbx_strand_id
1 'polypeptide(L)'
;MNLPFLSTERTSGWLKPFAGAAAVLIIVTVFLFADSFKENMILFSNDGPLGSISTDAIEMPGTFFGYWHDLNWLGYEQPSASPGIYMALGLLLQNSVLYLKLCTPICLIILGMSAWFFFRTIGLRNLACTIGALAAAFNMEVVSHACWGLPSRSLTFATTFLAGAFILRAFKSRPWPNLALAGICVGLGLMEGYDVGALFSLYIAAFVMFGFVIKPLDTGKQTALGQALG
;
A
#
# COMPACT_ATOMS: atom_id res chain seq x y z
N MET A 1 12.97 3.30 28.79
CA MET A 1 11.85 3.86 27.99
C MET A 1 10.91 2.74 27.58
N ASN A 2 9.63 2.79 27.94
CA ASN A 2 8.64 1.82 27.44
C ASN A 2 8.16 2.28 26.05
N LEU A 3 8.71 1.68 24.99
CA LEU A 3 8.32 1.96 23.60
C LEU A 3 7.16 1.03 23.20
N PRO A 4 5.91 1.52 23.14
CA PRO A 4 4.73 0.66 23.00
C PRO A 4 4.67 -0.11 21.67
N PHE A 5 5.35 0.36 20.62
CA PHE A 5 5.43 -0.32 19.32
C PHE A 5 6.41 -1.51 19.31
N LEU A 6 7.37 -1.55 20.22
CA LEU A 6 8.31 -2.68 20.40
C LEU A 6 7.87 -3.65 21.51
N SER A 7 6.72 -3.38 22.13
CA SER A 7 6.17 -4.23 23.18
C SER A 7 5.84 -5.63 22.63
N THR A 8 6.26 -6.65 23.37
CA THR A 8 5.85 -8.05 23.17
C THR A 8 4.38 -8.26 23.53
N GLU A 9 3.80 -7.34 24.31
CA GLU A 9 2.39 -7.31 24.66
C GLU A 9 1.58 -6.40 23.73
N ARG A 10 0.31 -6.75 23.56
CA ARG A 10 -0.63 -5.95 22.75
C ARG A 10 -1.17 -4.79 23.58
N THR A 11 -0.94 -3.57 23.13
CA THR A 11 -1.50 -2.37 23.77
C THR A 11 -2.94 -2.13 23.34
N SER A 12 -3.79 -1.70 24.28
CA SER A 12 -5.19 -1.32 23.99
C SER A 12 -5.30 -0.10 23.06
N GLY A 13 -4.41 0.88 23.21
CA GLY A 13 -4.36 2.07 22.35
C GLY A 13 -3.68 1.83 21.00
N TRP A 14 -4.16 2.51 19.95
CA TRP A 14 -3.63 2.40 18.58
C TRP A 14 -2.64 3.51 18.19
N LEU A 15 -2.77 4.73 18.73
CA LEU A 15 -2.00 5.91 18.29
C LEU A 15 -0.51 5.76 18.57
N LYS A 16 -0.13 5.45 19.82
CA LYS A 16 1.28 5.32 20.21
C LYS A 16 2.03 4.23 19.43
N PRO A 17 1.48 2.99 19.28
CA PRO A 17 2.18 1.98 18.51
C PRO A 17 2.19 2.27 17.00
N PHE A 18 1.15 2.92 16.46
CA PHE A 18 1.12 3.39 15.07
C PHE A 18 2.20 4.44 14.81
N ALA A 19 2.25 5.50 15.62
CA ALA A 19 3.23 6.58 15.49
C ALA A 19 4.67 6.05 15.65
N GLY A 20 4.88 5.10 16.55
CA GLY A 20 6.17 4.43 16.72
C GLY A 20 6.58 3.63 15.47
N ALA A 21 5.67 2.82 14.91
CA ALA A 21 5.95 2.09 13.67
C ALA A 21 6.23 3.04 12.49
N ALA A 22 5.45 4.12 12.36
CA ALA A 22 5.66 5.14 11.35
C ALA A 22 7.04 5.80 11.50
N ALA A 23 7.44 6.17 12.72
CA ALA A 23 8.75 6.76 12.99
C ALA A 23 9.89 5.82 12.59
N VAL A 24 9.78 4.52 12.92
CA VAL A 24 10.79 3.54 12.51
C VAL A 24 10.87 3.39 10.99
N LEU A 25 9.72 3.29 10.30
CA LEU A 25 9.69 3.23 8.84
C LEU A 25 10.32 4.48 8.20
N ILE A 26 10.01 5.67 8.73
CA ILE A 26 10.59 6.94 8.26
C ILE A 26 12.11 6.94 8.47
N ILE A 27 12.59 6.55 9.66
CA ILE A 27 14.03 6.53 9.96
C ILE A 27 14.77 5.58 9.01
N VAL A 28 14.26 4.37 8.82
CA VAL A 28 14.88 3.40 7.91
C VAL A 28 14.84 3.90 6.46
N THR A 29 13.72 4.48 6.03
CA THR A 29 13.61 5.06 4.68
C THR A 29 14.62 6.19 4.48
N VAL A 30 14.67 7.17 5.40
CA VAL A 30 15.61 8.29 5.31
C VAL A 30 17.05 7.78 5.31
N PHE A 31 17.38 6.78 6.12
CA PHE A 31 18.70 6.18 6.12
C PHE A 31 19.06 5.54 4.77
N LEU A 32 18.16 4.75 4.18
CA LEU A 32 18.41 4.08 2.90
C LEU A 32 18.49 5.05 1.71
N PHE A 33 17.70 6.13 1.76
CA PHE A 33 17.60 7.10 0.67
C PHE A 33 18.35 8.41 0.96
N ALA A 34 19.21 8.45 1.99
CA ALA A 34 19.90 9.65 2.45
C ALA A 34 20.66 10.36 1.32
N ASP A 35 21.31 9.59 0.45
CA ASP A 35 22.08 10.11 -0.67
C ASP A 35 21.20 10.76 -1.75
N SER A 36 19.94 10.33 -1.90
CA SER A 36 19.00 10.93 -2.86
C SER A 36 18.65 12.38 -2.50
N PHE A 37 18.89 12.81 -1.25
CA PHE A 37 18.67 14.19 -0.82
C PHE A 37 19.81 15.15 -1.21
N LYS A 38 20.96 14.65 -1.68
CA LYS A 38 22.03 15.54 -2.17
C LYS A 38 21.56 16.27 -3.43
N GLU A 39 21.92 17.54 -3.56
CA GLU A 39 21.42 18.44 -4.61
C GLU A 39 21.63 17.88 -6.03
N ASN A 40 22.81 17.30 -6.27
CA ASN A 40 23.23 16.79 -7.58
C ASN A 40 22.86 15.32 -7.82
N MET A 41 22.00 14.73 -6.97
CA MET A 41 21.58 13.35 -7.09
C MET A 41 20.05 13.24 -7.10
N ILE A 42 19.56 12.31 -7.91
CA ILE A 42 18.18 11.85 -7.93
C ILE A 42 18.17 10.34 -7.69
N LEU A 43 17.04 9.82 -7.22
CA LEU A 43 16.87 8.38 -7.15
C LEU A 43 16.85 7.82 -8.58
N PHE A 44 17.59 6.72 -8.78
CA PHE A 44 17.55 5.97 -10.03
C PHE A 44 16.12 5.52 -10.35
N SER A 45 15.74 5.60 -11.62
CA SER A 45 14.44 5.18 -12.13
C SER A 45 14.59 4.84 -13.61
N ASN A 46 14.57 3.56 -13.93
CA ASN A 46 14.68 3.06 -15.30
C ASN A 46 13.37 3.29 -16.08
N ASP A 47 12.23 3.03 -15.45
CA ASP A 47 10.91 3.10 -16.11
C ASP A 47 10.29 4.50 -16.08
N GLY A 48 10.88 5.42 -15.30
CA GLY A 48 10.51 6.83 -15.28
C GLY A 48 11.76 7.70 -15.17
N PRO A 49 12.65 7.71 -16.18
CA PRO A 49 13.87 8.48 -16.13
C PRO A 49 13.56 9.98 -16.18
N LEU A 50 14.41 10.81 -15.55
CA LEU A 50 14.19 12.26 -15.43
C LEU A 50 13.86 12.92 -16.78
N GLY A 51 14.58 12.56 -17.85
CA GLY A 51 14.34 13.13 -19.17
C GLY A 51 12.93 12.85 -19.72
N SER A 52 12.35 11.70 -19.40
CA SER A 52 10.96 11.38 -19.80
C SER A 52 9.96 12.10 -18.91
N ILE A 53 10.18 12.08 -17.59
CA ILE A 53 9.25 12.66 -16.62
C ILE A 53 9.30 14.20 -16.53
N SER A 54 10.18 14.85 -17.30
CA SER A 54 10.33 16.31 -17.38
C SER A 54 9.85 16.90 -18.71
N THR A 55 9.16 16.11 -19.54
CA THR A 55 8.59 16.60 -20.80
C THR A 55 7.30 17.39 -20.56
N ASP A 56 7.05 18.41 -21.36
CA ASP A 56 5.80 19.20 -21.30
C ASP A 56 4.58 18.35 -21.65
N ALA A 57 4.76 17.31 -22.47
CA ALA A 57 3.71 16.39 -22.90
C ALA A 57 2.98 15.69 -21.75
N ILE A 58 3.65 15.46 -20.61
CA ILE A 58 3.09 14.75 -19.45
C ILE A 58 2.80 15.68 -18.28
N GLU A 59 2.75 16.99 -18.52
CA GLU A 59 2.45 17.96 -17.48
C GLU A 59 1.06 17.69 -16.88
N MET A 60 1.00 17.56 -15.56
CA MET A 60 -0.25 17.38 -14.85
C MET A 60 -0.95 18.72 -14.64
N PRO A 61 -2.29 18.81 -14.79
CA PRO A 61 -3.24 17.70 -14.88
C PRO A 61 -3.56 17.21 -16.31
N GLY A 62 -2.92 17.75 -17.35
CA GLY A 62 -3.21 17.41 -18.74
C GLY A 62 -3.12 15.92 -19.05
N THR A 63 -2.18 15.23 -18.41
CA THR A 63 -1.95 13.77 -18.51
C THR A 63 -3.20 12.92 -18.23
N PHE A 64 -4.16 13.40 -17.44
CA PHE A 64 -5.41 12.68 -17.15
C PHE A 64 -6.35 12.58 -18.36
N PHE A 65 -6.13 13.37 -19.40
CA PHE A 65 -6.96 13.39 -20.61
C PHE A 65 -6.30 12.68 -21.81
N GLY A 66 -5.17 12.00 -21.56
CA GLY A 66 -4.32 11.45 -22.62
C GLY A 66 -3.36 12.50 -23.14
N TYR A 67 -2.27 12.05 -23.76
CA TYR A 67 -1.25 12.95 -24.27
C TYR A 67 -0.48 12.31 -25.43
N TRP A 68 0.18 13.16 -26.21
CA TRP A 68 1.09 12.72 -27.27
C TRP A 68 2.52 12.68 -26.71
N HIS A 69 3.10 11.49 -26.57
CA HIS A 69 4.46 11.35 -26.06
C HIS A 69 5.46 11.64 -27.19
N ASP A 70 5.95 12.87 -27.25
CA ASP A 70 6.75 13.43 -28.35
C ASP A 70 8.26 13.20 -28.22
N LEU A 71 8.72 12.64 -27.10
CA LEU A 71 10.16 12.49 -26.81
C LEU A 71 10.96 11.68 -27.84
N ASN A 72 10.32 10.77 -28.59
CA ASN A 72 10.99 9.88 -29.55
C ASN A 72 10.41 9.99 -30.97
N TRP A 73 11.23 10.44 -31.92
CA TRP A 73 10.94 10.54 -33.37
C TRP A 73 9.62 11.23 -33.72
N LEU A 74 8.58 10.48 -34.12
CA LEU A 74 7.26 11.03 -34.46
C LEU A 74 6.33 11.12 -33.24
N GLY A 75 6.74 10.51 -32.11
CA GLY A 75 5.91 10.31 -30.93
C GLY A 75 4.82 9.27 -31.14
N TYR A 76 4.03 9.07 -30.10
CA TYR A 76 2.87 8.18 -30.12
C TYR A 76 1.82 8.62 -29.10
N GLU A 77 0.57 8.22 -29.32
CA GLU A 77 -0.52 8.46 -28.38
C GLU A 77 -0.34 7.58 -27.14
N GLN A 78 -0.37 8.20 -25.96
CA GLN A 78 -0.37 7.48 -24.70
C GLN A 78 -1.76 7.57 -24.05
N PRO A 79 -2.27 6.46 -23.48
CA PRO A 79 -3.52 6.48 -22.72
C PRO A 79 -3.47 7.48 -21.56
N SER A 80 -4.65 7.91 -21.13
CA SER A 80 -4.80 8.76 -19.95
C SER A 80 -4.17 8.14 -18.71
N ALA A 81 -3.55 9.00 -17.90
CA ALA A 81 -3.04 8.60 -16.59
C ALA A 81 -4.19 8.08 -15.71
N SER A 82 -3.96 6.92 -15.08
CA SER A 82 -4.94 6.29 -14.20
C SER A 82 -5.13 7.11 -12.91
N PRO A 83 -6.37 7.42 -12.48
CA PRO A 83 -6.60 8.12 -11.23
C PRO A 83 -6.25 7.20 -10.05
N GLY A 84 -5.11 7.46 -9.41
CA GLY A 84 -4.58 6.68 -8.29
C GLY A 84 -3.79 7.54 -7.31
N ILE A 85 -3.34 6.91 -6.23
CA ILE A 85 -2.43 7.48 -5.23
C ILE A 85 -1.12 7.92 -5.89
N TYR A 86 -0.55 7.11 -6.79
CA TYR A 86 0.70 7.44 -7.48
C TYR A 86 0.57 8.72 -8.33
N MET A 87 -0.51 8.84 -9.11
CA MET A 87 -0.76 10.06 -9.88
C MET A 87 -1.13 11.25 -8.98
N ALA A 88 -1.80 11.03 -7.84
CA ALA A 88 -2.05 12.09 -6.87
C ALA A 88 -0.75 12.63 -6.25
N LEU A 89 0.25 11.77 -6.03
CA LEU A 89 1.59 12.20 -5.60
C LEU A 89 2.28 13.01 -6.70
N GLY A 90 2.17 12.60 -7.97
CA GLY A 90 2.66 13.39 -9.11
C GLY A 90 2.04 14.79 -9.15
N LEU A 91 0.72 14.87 -9.00
CA LEU A 91 -0.01 16.14 -8.99
C LEU A 91 0.35 17.02 -7.80
N LEU A 92 0.63 16.42 -6.63
CA LEU A 92 1.01 17.16 -5.43
C LEU A 92 2.44 17.70 -5.50
N LEU A 93 3.37 16.92 -6.05
CA LEU A 93 4.78 17.31 -6.07
C LEU A 93 5.10 18.27 -7.22
N GLN A 94 4.44 18.12 -8.38
CA GLN A 94 4.58 18.88 -9.65
C GLN A 94 5.99 19.05 -10.24
N ASN A 95 7.04 18.83 -9.46
CA ASN A 95 8.44 18.96 -9.81
C ASN A 95 9.04 17.57 -10.00
N SER A 96 9.53 17.28 -11.20
CA SER A 96 10.08 15.97 -11.58
C SER A 96 11.25 15.52 -10.69
N VAL A 97 12.08 16.46 -10.22
CA VAL A 97 13.23 16.15 -9.35
C VAL A 97 12.76 15.76 -7.95
N LEU A 98 11.84 16.53 -7.36
CA LEU A 98 11.25 16.19 -6.07
C LEU A 98 10.48 14.87 -6.15
N TYR A 99 9.78 14.66 -7.27
CA TYR A 99 9.05 13.44 -7.53
C TYR A 99 9.95 12.21 -7.50
N LEU A 100 11.07 12.20 -8.22
CA LEU A 100 12.02 11.08 -8.18
C LEU A 100 12.62 10.88 -6.79
N LYS A 101 12.93 11.96 -6.08
CA LYS A 101 13.53 11.86 -4.74
C LYS A 101 12.57 11.28 -3.70
N LEU A 102 11.28 11.63 -3.77
CA LEU A 102 10.34 11.41 -2.66
C LEU A 102 9.28 10.35 -2.96
N CYS A 103 8.89 10.14 -4.21
CA CYS A 103 7.76 9.28 -4.54
C CYS A 103 8.00 7.83 -4.07
N THR A 104 9.16 7.26 -4.38
CA THR A 104 9.53 5.91 -3.95
C THR A 104 9.58 5.77 -2.42
N PRO A 105 10.33 6.61 -1.67
CA PRO A 105 10.30 6.64 -0.21
C PRO A 105 8.87 6.67 0.39
N ILE A 106 8.02 7.56 -0.12
CA ILE A 106 6.65 7.72 0.37
C ILE A 106 5.83 6.45 0.13
N CYS A 107 5.93 5.84 -1.05
CA CYS A 107 5.21 4.61 -1.38
C CYS A 107 5.62 3.44 -0.47
N LEU A 108 6.90 3.31 -0.13
CA LEU A 108 7.40 2.28 0.79
C LEU A 108 6.87 2.47 2.22
N ILE A 109 6.80 3.72 2.68
CA ILE A 109 6.21 4.04 3.99
C ILE A 109 4.72 3.70 4.01
N ILE A 110 3.97 4.07 2.96
CA ILE A 110 2.54 3.75 2.84
C ILE A 110 2.30 2.23 2.86
N LEU A 111 3.14 1.45 2.16
CA LEU A 111 3.10 0.00 2.19
C LEU A 111 3.36 -0.55 3.59
N GLY A 112 4.44 -0.13 4.25
CA GLY A 112 4.77 -0.58 5.60
C GLY A 112 3.65 -0.28 6.60
N MET A 113 3.07 0.92 6.55
CA MET A 113 1.97 1.31 7.42
C MET A 113 0.68 0.53 7.14
N SER A 114 0.41 0.23 5.87
CA SER A 114 -0.74 -0.60 5.46
C SER A 114 -0.58 -2.04 5.95
N ALA A 115 0.60 -2.62 5.80
CA ALA A 115 0.93 -3.94 6.32
C ALA A 115 0.84 -3.99 7.85
N TRP A 116 1.38 -2.98 8.55
CA TRP A 116 1.24 -2.84 10.00
C TRP A 116 -0.23 -2.87 10.45
N PHE A 117 -1.08 -2.11 9.76
CA PHE A 117 -2.50 -2.04 10.06
C PHE A 117 -3.19 -3.40 9.86
N PHE A 118 -2.86 -4.10 8.78
CA PHE A 118 -3.34 -5.46 8.53
C PHE A 118 -2.91 -6.45 9.64
N PHE A 119 -1.62 -6.49 9.97
CA PHE A 119 -1.08 -7.36 11.02
C PHE A 119 -1.71 -7.10 12.39
N ARG A 120 -2.01 -5.83 12.71
CA ARG A 120 -2.73 -5.49 13.92
C ARG A 120 -4.18 -5.96 13.91
N THR A 121 -4.80 -6.00 12.74
CA THR A 121 -6.20 -6.40 12.54
C THR A 121 -6.42 -7.90 12.72
N ILE A 122 -5.47 -8.72 12.27
CA ILE A 122 -5.46 -10.18 12.55
C ILE A 122 -5.13 -10.49 14.02
N GLY A 123 -4.61 -9.52 14.78
CA GLY A 123 -4.42 -9.63 16.23
C GLY A 123 -2.99 -9.96 16.66
N LEU A 124 -1.99 -9.74 15.80
CA LEU A 124 -0.59 -9.90 16.16
C LEU A 124 -0.16 -8.91 17.27
N ARG A 125 0.91 -9.29 17.98
CA ARG A 125 1.57 -8.45 19.00
C ARG A 125 2.21 -7.22 18.34
N ASN A 126 2.39 -6.14 19.10
CA ASN A 126 2.89 -4.86 18.56
C ASN A 126 4.26 -5.02 17.89
N LEU A 127 5.19 -5.74 18.53
CA LEU A 127 6.51 -6.03 17.97
C LEU A 127 6.42 -6.78 16.63
N ALA A 128 5.60 -7.82 16.55
CA ALA A 128 5.41 -8.61 15.33
C ALA A 128 4.79 -7.76 14.19
N CYS A 129 3.86 -6.85 14.51
CA CYS A 129 3.31 -5.92 13.53
C CYS A 129 4.40 -4.98 12.98
N THR A 130 5.26 -4.45 13.85
CA THR A 130 6.34 -3.53 13.46
C THR A 130 7.40 -4.23 12.62
N ILE A 131 7.84 -5.43 13.02
CA ILE A 131 8.80 -6.24 12.24
C ILE A 131 8.19 -6.66 10.90
N GLY A 132 6.93 -7.11 10.91
CA GLY A 132 6.22 -7.47 9.67
C GLY A 132 6.08 -6.28 8.72
N ALA A 133 5.79 -5.09 9.24
CA ALA A 133 5.70 -3.86 8.45
C ALA A 133 7.04 -3.50 7.78
N LEU A 134 8.14 -3.60 8.53
CA LEU A 134 9.49 -3.41 7.99
C LEU A 134 9.82 -4.44 6.93
N ALA A 135 9.52 -5.72 7.18
CA ALA A 135 9.77 -6.79 6.23
C ALA A 135 8.92 -6.64 4.96
N ALA A 136 7.66 -6.18 5.08
CA ALA A 136 6.80 -5.93 3.93
C ALA A 136 7.30 -4.76 3.08
N ALA A 137 7.70 -3.65 3.71
CA ALA A 137 8.18 -2.46 3.01
C ALA A 137 9.58 -2.62 2.42
N PHE A 138 10.49 -3.30 3.12
CA PHE A 138 11.91 -3.34 2.78
C PHE A 138 12.41 -4.73 2.36
N ASN A 139 11.53 -5.62 1.92
CA ASN A 139 12.00 -6.83 1.23
C ASN A 139 12.65 -6.44 -0.10
N MET A 140 13.60 -7.27 -0.55
CA MET A 140 14.43 -6.97 -1.72
C MET A 140 13.59 -6.82 -2.99
N GLU A 141 12.54 -7.63 -3.15
CA GLU A 141 11.67 -7.59 -4.33
C GLU A 141 10.98 -6.22 -4.45
N VAL A 142 10.28 -5.79 -3.39
CA VAL A 142 9.56 -4.51 -3.35
C VAL A 142 10.52 -3.34 -3.55
N VAL A 143 11.65 -3.32 -2.83
CA VAL A 143 12.62 -2.24 -2.93
C VAL A 143 13.24 -2.20 -4.33
N SER A 144 13.60 -3.35 -4.90
CA SER A 144 14.17 -3.42 -6.25
C SER A 144 13.23 -2.86 -7.30
N HIS A 145 11.95 -3.27 -7.30
CA HIS A 145 10.97 -2.77 -8.28
C HIS A 145 10.63 -1.30 -8.06
N ALA A 146 10.50 -0.86 -6.81
CA ALA A 146 10.21 0.54 -6.51
C ALA A 146 11.36 1.47 -6.93
N CYS A 147 12.62 1.05 -6.71
CA CYS A 147 13.81 1.77 -7.15
C CYS A 147 14.13 1.59 -8.65
N TRP A 148 13.49 0.63 -9.33
CA TRP A 148 13.58 0.50 -10.79
C TRP A 148 12.69 1.53 -11.52
N GLY A 149 11.80 2.22 -10.81
CA GLY A 149 10.87 3.19 -11.38
C GLY A 149 9.40 2.79 -11.33
N LEU A 150 9.07 1.72 -10.60
CA LEU A 150 7.70 1.22 -10.42
C LEU A 150 7.22 1.29 -8.95
N PRO A 151 7.25 2.47 -8.29
CA PRO A 151 6.79 2.59 -6.91
C PRO A 151 5.27 2.41 -6.76
N SER A 152 4.50 2.54 -7.85
CA SER A 152 3.06 2.21 -7.88
C SER A 152 2.80 0.75 -7.50
N ARG A 153 3.71 -0.17 -7.82
CA ARG A 153 3.61 -1.58 -7.41
C ARG A 153 3.59 -1.72 -5.88
N SER A 154 4.36 -0.91 -5.16
CA SER A 154 4.33 -0.86 -3.70
C SER A 154 2.96 -0.40 -3.17
N LEU A 155 2.30 0.53 -3.86
CA LEU A 155 0.95 0.98 -3.54
C LEU A 155 -0.11 -0.08 -3.83
N THR A 156 0.08 -0.91 -4.87
CA THR A 156 -0.75 -2.11 -5.13
C THR A 156 -0.72 -3.09 -3.97
N PHE A 157 0.48 -3.38 -3.42
CA PHE A 157 0.61 -4.18 -2.20
C PHE A 157 -0.05 -3.49 -1.00
N ALA A 158 0.16 -2.19 -0.83
CA ALA A 158 -0.37 -1.42 0.29
C ALA A 158 -1.90 -1.49 0.36
N THR A 159 -2.54 -1.20 -0.77
CA THR A 159 -4.00 -1.23 -0.91
C THR A 159 -4.57 -2.63 -0.74
N THR A 160 -3.84 -3.68 -1.13
CA THR A 160 -4.24 -5.08 -0.89
C THR A 160 -4.22 -5.43 0.60
N PHE A 161 -3.19 -5.00 1.35
CA PHE A 161 -3.18 -5.13 2.81
C PHE A 161 -4.35 -4.40 3.48
N LEU A 162 -4.65 -3.17 3.03
CA LEU A 162 -5.78 -2.40 3.53
C LEU A 162 -7.12 -3.08 3.22
N ALA A 163 -7.30 -3.59 2.00
CA ALA A 163 -8.50 -4.33 1.60
C ALA A 163 -8.73 -5.53 2.53
N GLY A 164 -7.70 -6.36 2.73
CA GLY A 164 -7.76 -7.49 3.66
C GLY A 164 -8.09 -7.07 5.09
N ALA A 165 -7.52 -5.96 5.56
CA ALA A 165 -7.78 -5.45 6.91
C ALA A 165 -9.24 -5.02 7.06
N PHE A 166 -9.78 -4.30 6.09
CA PHE A 166 -11.18 -3.87 6.12
C PHE A 166 -12.15 -5.05 5.98
N ILE A 167 -11.84 -6.07 5.18
CA ILE A 167 -12.64 -7.31 5.11
C ILE A 167 -12.69 -7.99 6.48
N LEU A 168 -11.54 -8.16 7.14
CA LEU A 168 -11.48 -8.75 8.48
C LEU A 168 -12.25 -7.92 9.52
N ARG A 169 -12.23 -6.59 9.40
CA ARG A 169 -13.04 -5.71 10.25
C ARG A 169 -14.52 -5.85 9.94
N ALA A 170 -14.92 -5.98 8.68
CA ALA A 170 -16.30 -6.20 8.27
C ALA A 170 -16.89 -7.47 8.90
N PHE A 171 -16.09 -8.53 9.02
CA PHE A 171 -16.49 -9.74 9.73
C PHE A 171 -16.69 -9.56 11.23
N LYS A 172 -16.10 -8.53 11.86
CA LYS A 172 -16.22 -8.27 13.30
C LYS A 172 -17.24 -7.19 13.63
N SER A 173 -17.27 -6.10 12.87
CA SER A 173 -18.13 -4.94 13.12
C SER A 173 -18.37 -4.11 11.86
N ARG A 174 -19.52 -3.45 11.76
CA ARG A 174 -19.87 -2.50 10.69
C ARG A 174 -19.54 -3.03 9.28
N PRO A 175 -20.25 -4.08 8.81
CA PRO A 175 -19.89 -4.78 7.59
C PRO A 175 -19.92 -3.88 6.35
N TRP A 176 -21.01 -3.14 6.13
CA TRP A 176 -21.19 -2.29 4.95
C TRP A 176 -20.10 -1.23 4.73
N PRO A 177 -19.78 -0.35 5.69
CA PRO A 177 -18.75 0.67 5.46
C PRO A 177 -17.36 0.04 5.30
N ASN A 178 -17.06 -1.05 6.02
CA ASN A 178 -15.78 -1.73 5.88
C ASN A 178 -15.67 -2.45 4.53
N LEU A 179 -16.74 -3.07 4.02
CA LEU A 179 -16.75 -3.66 2.69
C LEU A 179 -16.65 -2.60 1.58
N ALA A 180 -17.31 -1.45 1.74
CA ALA A 180 -17.17 -0.33 0.81
C ALA A 180 -15.72 0.18 0.77
N LEU A 181 -15.09 0.38 1.93
CA LEU A 181 -13.67 0.75 2.02
C LEU A 181 -12.76 -0.33 1.43
N ALA A 182 -13.05 -1.61 1.67
CA ALA A 182 -12.30 -2.70 1.05
C ALA A 182 -12.41 -2.68 -0.48
N GLY A 183 -13.62 -2.45 -1.02
CA GLY A 183 -13.85 -2.31 -2.47
C GLY A 183 -13.09 -1.13 -3.07
N ILE A 184 -13.07 0.02 -2.38
CA ILE A 184 -12.26 1.18 -2.78
C ILE A 184 -10.77 0.82 -2.80
N CYS A 185 -10.27 0.14 -1.77
CA CYS A 185 -8.88 -0.32 -1.74
C CYS A 185 -8.55 -1.28 -2.89
N VAL A 186 -9.44 -2.22 -3.23
CA VAL A 186 -9.25 -3.11 -4.39
C VAL A 186 -9.22 -2.32 -5.69
N GLY A 187 -10.14 -1.37 -5.88
CA GLY A 187 -10.17 -0.50 -7.06
C GLY A 187 -8.90 0.33 -7.21
N LEU A 188 -8.43 0.94 -6.12
CA LEU A 188 -7.15 1.66 -6.09
C LEU A 188 -5.99 0.73 -6.44
N GLY A 189 -5.94 -0.49 -5.89
CA GLY A 189 -4.91 -1.47 -6.23
C GLY A 189 -4.89 -1.82 -7.73
N LEU A 190 -6.07 -1.93 -8.35
CA LEU A 190 -6.21 -2.13 -9.79
C LEU A 190 -5.64 -0.94 -10.59
N MET A 191 -5.94 0.28 -10.15
CA MET A 191 -5.48 1.52 -10.80
C MET A 191 -3.96 1.73 -10.65
N GLU A 192 -3.36 1.25 -9.57
CA GLU A 192 -1.92 1.36 -9.30
C GLU A 192 -1.08 0.31 -10.03
N GLY A 193 -1.58 -0.93 -10.07
CA GLY A 193 -0.79 -2.09 -10.50
C GLY A 193 -1.31 -2.80 -11.73
N TYR A 194 -2.35 -2.29 -12.40
CA TYR A 194 -2.99 -2.87 -13.58
C TYR A 194 -3.15 -4.39 -13.53
N ASP A 195 -2.28 -5.14 -14.20
CA ASP A 195 -2.24 -6.60 -14.27
C ASP A 195 -1.94 -7.25 -12.91
N VAL A 196 -0.95 -6.74 -12.17
CA VAL A 196 -0.66 -7.18 -10.80
C VAL A 196 -1.83 -6.86 -9.87
N GLY A 197 -2.44 -5.68 -10.06
CA GLY A 197 -3.65 -5.28 -9.32
C GLY A 197 -4.82 -6.22 -9.58
N ALA A 198 -5.04 -6.62 -10.84
CA ALA A 198 -6.07 -7.58 -11.22
C ALA A 198 -5.83 -8.94 -10.55
N LEU A 199 -4.59 -9.44 -10.56
CA LEU A 199 -4.24 -10.68 -9.86
C LEU A 199 -4.52 -10.59 -8.35
N PHE A 200 -4.14 -9.50 -7.68
CA PHE A 200 -4.41 -9.33 -6.25
C PHE A 200 -5.90 -9.21 -5.94
N SER A 201 -6.70 -8.61 -6.82
CA SER A 201 -8.16 -8.57 -6.67
C SER A 201 -8.77 -9.98 -6.65
N LEU A 202 -8.24 -10.91 -7.45
CA LEU A 202 -8.68 -12.31 -7.46
C LEU A 202 -8.31 -13.01 -6.14
N TYR A 203 -7.12 -12.77 -5.60
CA TYR A 203 -6.74 -13.29 -4.28
C TYR A 203 -7.63 -12.74 -3.17
N ILE A 204 -8.00 -11.45 -3.21
CA ILE A 204 -8.94 -10.85 -2.27
C ILE A 204 -10.33 -11.48 -2.41
N ALA A 205 -10.82 -11.68 -3.63
CA ALA A 205 -12.10 -12.36 -3.86
C ALA A 205 -12.09 -13.79 -3.29
N ALA A 206 -11.02 -14.56 -3.55
CA ALA A 206 -10.84 -15.89 -2.97
C ALA A 206 -10.80 -15.86 -1.44
N PHE A 207 -10.09 -14.89 -0.85
CA PHE A 207 -10.03 -14.68 0.61
C PHE A 207 -11.42 -14.40 1.22
N VAL A 208 -12.22 -13.55 0.56
CA VAL A 208 -13.60 -13.27 0.98
C VAL A 208 -14.45 -14.53 0.91
N MET A 209 -14.42 -15.25 -0.22
CA MET A 209 -15.17 -16.50 -0.40
C MET A 209 -14.81 -17.52 0.68
N PHE A 210 -13.52 -17.71 0.95
CA PHE A 210 -13.06 -18.60 2.00
C PHE A 210 -13.56 -18.18 3.39
N GLY A 211 -13.50 -16.88 3.70
CA GLY A 211 -14.03 -16.33 4.96
C GLY A 211 -15.53 -16.59 5.14
N PHE A 212 -16.32 -16.51 4.06
CA PHE A 212 -17.75 -16.80 4.07
C PHE A 212 -18.08 -18.29 4.07
N VAL A 213 -17.25 -19.15 3.50
CA VAL A 213 -17.46 -20.61 3.50
C VAL A 213 -17.16 -21.21 4.88
N ILE A 214 -16.22 -20.64 5.65
CA ILE A 214 -15.80 -21.19 6.95
C ILE A 214 -16.62 -20.66 8.13
N LYS A 215 -17.00 -19.38 8.14
CA LYS A 215 -17.81 -18.81 9.24
C LYS A 215 -19.14 -19.53 9.54
N PRO A 216 -19.85 -20.14 8.57
CA PRO A 216 -21.04 -20.94 8.83
C PRO A 216 -20.79 -22.15 9.72
N LEU A 217 -19.56 -22.67 9.80
CA LEU A 217 -19.26 -23.91 10.53
C LEU A 217 -19.26 -23.74 12.06
N ASP A 218 -18.98 -22.55 12.58
CA ASP A 218 -18.98 -22.30 14.03
C ASP A 218 -20.37 -22.01 14.61
N THR A 219 -21.31 -21.53 13.78
CA THR A 219 -22.66 -21.17 14.23
C THR A 219 -23.58 -22.39 14.37
N GLY A 220 -23.19 -23.55 13.80
CA GLY A 220 -24.00 -24.77 13.79
C GLY A 220 -23.79 -25.74 14.96
N LYS A 221 -22.85 -25.47 15.89
CA LYS A 221 -22.47 -26.45 16.94
C LYS A 221 -22.66 -26.03 18.40
N GLN A 222 -23.13 -24.81 18.69
CA GLN A 222 -23.32 -24.37 20.08
C GLN A 222 -24.78 -24.40 20.58
N THR A 223 -25.78 -24.65 19.73
CA THR A 223 -27.19 -24.73 20.15
C THR A 223 -27.65 -26.09 20.66
N ALA A 224 -26.80 -27.13 20.64
CA ALA A 224 -27.21 -28.50 21.01
C ALA A 224 -26.62 -29.04 22.33
N LEU A 225 -25.79 -28.28 23.05
CA LEU A 225 -25.08 -28.76 24.25
C LEU A 225 -25.63 -28.21 25.58
N GLY A 226 -26.77 -27.52 25.55
CA GLY A 226 -27.42 -26.95 26.75
C GLY A 226 -28.88 -27.36 26.98
N GLN A 227 -29.44 -28.31 26.21
CA GLN A 227 -30.84 -28.75 26.35
C GLN A 227 -30.99 -30.26 26.59
N ALA A 228 -29.91 -30.97 26.88
CA ALA A 228 -29.96 -32.37 27.27
C ALA A 228 -29.02 -32.61 28.44
N LEU A 229 -29.41 -32.15 29.64
CA LEU A 229 -29.04 -32.66 30.96
C LEU A 229 -29.60 -31.71 32.04
N GLY A 230 -30.67 -32.15 32.72
CA GLY A 230 -31.18 -31.55 33.97
C GLY A 230 -32.48 -30.78 33.84
#